data_AF-R7TWA5-F1
#
_entry.id   AF-R7TWA5-F1
#
_cell.length_a   1.000
_cell.length_b   1.000
_cell.length_c   1.000
_cell.angle_alpha   90.00
_cell.angle_beta   90.00
_cell.angle_gamma   90.00
#
_symmetry.space_group_name_H-M   'P 1'
#
loop_
_entity.id
_entity.type
_entity.pdbx_description
1 polymer ?
#
loop_
_entity_poly.entity_id
_entity_poly.type
_entity_poly.pdbx_seq_one_letter_code
_entity_poly.pdbx_strand_id
1 'polypeptide(L)'
;MGKTTCVERLYERAIDTIGQVQMIHVSLCDRHICIDSLIDNLLQKKKQLDCPAPMIIHVDLSHIVKRDVDHVLFGMLVLGTLYTSSGRIWSKRRQDYYIVECLSLQEQGNPSDSCYKQ
;
A
#
# COMPACT_ATOMS: atom_id res chain seq x y z
N MET A 1 -1.25 16.95 -3.71
CA MET A 1 -2.51 17.18 -4.45
C MET A 1 -2.45 16.65 -5.88
N GLY A 2 -2.13 15.37 -6.10
CA GLY A 2 -2.06 14.83 -7.47
C GLY A 2 -1.58 13.39 -7.62
N LYS A 3 -1.45 12.63 -6.53
CA LYS A 3 -0.96 11.25 -6.54
C LYS A 3 -2.13 10.25 -6.48
N THR A 4 -3.12 10.49 -5.61
CA THR A 4 -4.42 9.82 -5.61
C THR A 4 -5.09 9.83 -6.99
N THR A 5 -5.03 10.96 -7.71
CA THR A 5 -5.57 11.09 -9.08
C THR A 5 -4.89 10.18 -10.11
N CYS A 6 -3.61 9.83 -9.92
CA CYS A 6 -2.93 8.88 -10.81
C CYS A 6 -3.46 7.45 -10.62
N VAL A 7 -3.76 7.09 -9.37
CA VAL A 7 -4.33 5.77 -9.04
C VAL A 7 -5.73 5.64 -9.60
N GLU A 8 -6.55 6.69 -9.46
CA GLU A 8 -7.89 6.77 -10.04
C GLU A 8 -7.85 6.62 -11.57
N ARG A 9 -6.97 7.36 -12.25
CA ARG A 9 -6.80 7.23 -13.71
C ARG A 9 -6.32 5.87 -14.16
N LEU A 10 -5.48 5.21 -13.36
CA LEU A 10 -5.04 3.84 -13.65
C LEU A 10 -6.19 2.84 -13.47
N TYR A 11 -7.02 3.02 -12.45
CA TYR A 11 -8.23 2.24 -12.25
C TYR A 11 -9.22 2.42 -13.39
N GLU A 12 -9.48 3.66 -13.83
CA GLU A 12 -10.31 3.98 -14.99
C GLU A 12 -9.80 3.27 -16.26
N ARG A 13 -8.51 3.39 -16.56
CA ARG A 13 -7.89 2.68 -17.70
C ARG A 13 -7.98 1.16 -17.59
N ALA A 14 -7.85 0.63 -16.38
CA ALA A 14 -7.96 -0.81 -16.15
C ALA A 14 -9.39 -1.30 -16.41
N ILE A 15 -10.41 -0.53 -16.01
CA ILE A 15 -11.81 -0.81 -16.35
C ILE A 15 -12.01 -0.77 -17.87
N ASP A 16 -11.51 0.27 -18.54
CA ASP A 16 -11.67 0.41 -19.99
C ASP A 16 -11.01 -0.72 -20.79
N THR A 17 -9.90 -1.27 -20.27
CA THR A 17 -9.12 -2.30 -20.98
C THR A 17 -9.56 -3.72 -20.63
N ILE A 18 -9.90 -3.98 -19.37
CA ILE A 18 -10.11 -5.33 -18.81
C ILE A 18 -11.60 -5.58 -18.51
N GLY A 19 -12.43 -4.53 -18.50
CA GLY A 19 -13.83 -4.59 -18.13
C GLY A 19 -14.01 -4.52 -16.62
N GLN A 20 -14.30 -5.64 -15.97
CA GLN A 20 -14.57 -5.66 -14.53
C GLN A 20 -13.26 -5.79 -13.72
N VAL A 21 -12.85 -4.69 -13.11
CA VAL A 21 -11.72 -4.64 -12.17
C VAL A 21 -12.22 -4.16 -10.82
N GLN A 22 -11.86 -4.87 -9.75
CA GLN A 22 -12.19 -4.46 -8.38
C GLN A 22 -10.97 -3.81 -7.72
N MET A 23 -11.21 -2.77 -6.92
CA MET A 23 -10.14 -2.07 -6.21
C MET A 23 -10.30 -2.20 -4.70
N ILE A 24 -9.22 -2.64 -4.04
CA ILE A 24 -9.09 -2.69 -2.60
C ILE A 24 -8.16 -1.56 -2.17
N HIS A 25 -8.67 -0.64 -1.36
CA HIS A 25 -7.87 0.39 -0.71
C HIS A 25 -7.44 -0.06 0.69
N VAL A 26 -6.14 0.03 0.98
CA VAL A 26 -5.52 -0.24 2.26
C VAL A 26 -4.72 0.99 2.66
N SER A 27 -5.16 1.67 3.72
CA SER A 27 -4.41 2.81 4.26
C SER A 27 -3.56 2.35 5.43
N LEU A 28 -2.27 2.69 5.37
CA LEU A 28 -1.30 2.54 6.45
C LEU A 28 -1.05 3.95 6.99
N CYS A 29 -1.82 4.33 8.01
CA CYS A 29 -1.81 5.69 8.56
C CYS A 29 -1.19 5.81 9.97
N ASP A 30 -1.02 4.68 10.66
CA ASP A 30 -0.51 4.64 12.02
C ASP A 30 1.01 4.74 12.08
N ARG A 31 1.56 5.31 13.17
CA ARG A 31 3.02 5.40 13.36
C ARG A 31 3.71 4.03 13.35
N HIS A 32 2.99 3.01 13.78
CA HIS A 32 3.37 1.60 13.81
C HIS A 32 2.30 0.78 13.10
N ILE A 33 2.72 -0.13 12.22
CA ILE A 33 1.76 -0.98 11.50
C ILE A 33 1.48 -2.23 12.33
N CYS A 34 0.23 -2.42 12.76
CA CYS A 34 -0.21 -3.71 13.29
C CYS A 34 -0.40 -4.70 12.12
N ILE A 35 0.57 -5.60 11.92
CA ILE A 35 0.55 -6.59 10.84
C ILE A 35 -0.68 -7.51 10.93
N ASP A 36 -1.05 -7.93 12.13
CA ASP A 36 -2.22 -8.78 12.35
C ASP A 36 -3.51 -8.10 11.85
N SER A 37 -3.73 -6.83 12.23
CA SER A 37 -4.87 -6.05 11.79
C SER A 37 -4.85 -5.81 10.28
N LEU A 38 -3.67 -5.58 9.69
CA LEU A 38 -3.50 -5.42 8.25
C LEU A 38 -3.91 -6.69 7.49
N ILE A 39 -3.43 -7.85 7.92
CA ILE A 39 -3.77 -9.13 7.30
C ILE A 39 -5.25 -9.41 7.42
N ASP A 40 -5.84 -9.17 8.60
CA ASP A 40 -7.27 -9.37 8.83
C ASP A 40 -8.12 -8.50 7.91
N ASN A 41 -7.74 -7.23 7.76
CA ASN A 41 -8.39 -6.30 6.85
C ASN A 41 -8.29 -6.78 5.39
N LEU A 42 -7.10 -7.18 4.95
CA LEU A 42 -6.85 -7.70 3.60
C LEU A 42 -7.66 -8.96 3.31
N LEU A 43 -7.70 -9.92 4.24
CA LEU A 43 -8.44 -11.17 4.10
C LEU A 43 -9.95 -10.91 4.09
N GLN A 44 -10.45 -10.02 4.95
CA GLN A 44 -11.86 -9.65 4.99
C GLN A 44 -12.30 -8.98 3.69
N LYS A 45 -11.53 -7.99 3.20
CA LYS A 45 -11.83 -7.31 1.93
C LYS A 45 -11.81 -8.29 0.76
N LYS A 46 -10.80 -9.17 0.69
CA LYS A 46 -10.75 -10.23 -0.34
C LYS A 46 -11.95 -11.16 -0.29
N LYS A 47 -12.40 -11.57 0.91
CA LYS A 47 -13.57 -12.45 1.07
C LYS A 47 -14.87 -11.81 0.59
N GLN A 48 -15.02 -10.49 0.79
CA GLN A 48 -16.21 -9.77 0.34
C GLN A 48 -16.32 -9.67 -1.18
N LEU A 49 -15.19 -9.77 -1.89
CA LEU A 49 -15.11 -9.52 -3.32
C LEU A 49 -15.23 -10.79 -4.16
N ASP A 50 -15.45 -11.96 -3.52
CA ASP A 50 -15.55 -13.36 -4.02
C ASP A 50 -15.60 -13.56 -5.54
N CYS A 51 -14.56 -13.09 -6.23
CA CYS A 51 -14.51 -12.98 -7.68
C CYS A 51 -13.16 -13.49 -8.17
N PRO A 52 -13.17 -14.36 -9.20
CA PRO A 52 -11.93 -14.84 -9.81
C PRO A 52 -11.17 -13.74 -10.57
N ALA A 53 -11.77 -12.57 -10.80
CA ALA A 53 -11.18 -11.50 -11.59
C ALA A 53 -9.92 -10.87 -10.93
N PRO A 54 -8.99 -10.34 -11.74
CA PRO A 54 -7.90 -9.49 -11.29
C PRO A 54 -8.37 -8.32 -10.44
N MET A 55 -7.65 -8.03 -9.35
CA MET A 55 -7.93 -6.88 -8.49
C MET A 55 -6.76 -5.91 -8.46
N ILE A 56 -7.07 -4.63 -8.28
CA ILE A 56 -6.10 -3.59 -7.94
C ILE A 56 -6.06 -3.43 -6.42
N ILE A 57 -4.90 -3.63 -5.82
CA ILE A 57 -4.67 -3.45 -4.39
C ILE A 57 -3.83 -2.19 -4.25
N HIS A 58 -4.47 -1.12 -3.78
CA HIS A 58 -3.83 0.16 -3.53
C HIS A 58 -3.48 0.28 -2.06
N VAL A 59 -2.19 0.44 -1.80
CA VAL A 59 -1.60 0.62 -0.48
C VAL A 59 -1.18 2.07 -0.37
N ASP A 60 -1.92 2.83 0.43
CA ASP A 60 -1.66 4.24 0.71
C ASP A 60 -0.84 4.37 2.00
N LEU A 61 0.40 4.84 1.87
CA LEU A 61 1.32 5.04 2.99
C LEU A 61 1.30 6.51 3.42
N SER A 62 0.81 6.75 4.64
CA SER A 62 0.89 8.06 5.27
C SER A 62 2.33 8.45 5.61
N HIS A 63 2.62 9.74 5.52
CA HIS A 63 3.87 10.35 5.99
C HIS A 63 4.15 10.14 7.48
N ILE A 64 3.14 9.74 8.26
CA ILE A 64 3.23 9.52 9.72
C ILE A 64 3.78 8.13 10.04
N VAL A 65 3.74 7.17 9.10
CA VAL A 65 4.23 5.81 9.35
C VAL A 65 5.75 5.83 9.45
N LYS A 66 6.30 5.40 10.60
CA LYS A 66 7.74 5.52 10.87
C LYS A 66 8.46 4.18 10.92
N ARG A 67 7.76 3.09 11.19
CA ARG A 67 8.35 1.76 11.40
C ARG A 67 7.51 0.68 10.73
N ASP A 68 8.14 -0.44 10.44
CA ASP A 68 7.53 -1.68 9.92
C ASP A 68 7.02 -1.62 8.47
N VAL A 69 7.11 -0.45 7.81
CA VAL A 69 6.73 -0.28 6.39
C VAL A 69 7.59 -1.16 5.49
N ASP A 70 8.89 -1.12 5.68
CA ASP A 70 9.86 -1.91 4.95
C ASP A 70 9.57 -3.41 5.13
N HIS A 71 9.32 -3.86 6.35
CA HIS A 71 8.99 -5.25 6.62
C HIS A 71 7.68 -5.68 5.94
N VAL A 72 6.64 -4.85 6.03
CA VAL A 72 5.33 -5.10 5.41
C VAL A 72 5.44 -5.11 3.89
N LEU A 73 6.09 -4.13 3.28
CA LEU A 73 6.24 -4.05 1.82
C LEU A 73 7.13 -5.18 1.29
N PHE A 74 8.20 -5.53 2.00
CA PHE A 74 9.06 -6.65 1.62
C PHE A 74 8.28 -7.96 1.67
N GLY A 75 7.55 -8.23 2.76
CA GLY A 75 6.69 -9.40 2.89
C GLY A 75 5.61 -9.44 1.81
N MET A 76 4.91 -8.33 1.60
CA MET A 76 3.80 -8.24 0.66
C MET A 76 4.23 -8.34 -0.81
N LEU A 77 5.29 -7.63 -1.21
CA LEU A 77 5.63 -7.44 -2.62
C LEU A 77 6.72 -8.37 -3.11
N VAL A 78 7.72 -8.66 -2.27
CA VAL A 78 8.90 -9.46 -2.60
C VAL A 78 8.66 -10.92 -2.21
N LEU A 79 8.37 -11.18 -0.94
CA LEU A 79 8.07 -12.54 -0.48
C LEU A 79 6.69 -13.02 -0.92
N GLY A 80 5.77 -12.08 -1.20
CA GLY A 80 4.40 -12.38 -1.58
C GLY A 80 3.56 -12.99 -0.46
N THR A 81 4.02 -12.92 0.79
CA THR A 81 3.36 -13.53 1.95
C THR A 81 3.49 -12.67 3.19
N LEU A 82 2.41 -12.62 3.96
CA LEU A 82 2.35 -12.02 5.29
C LEU A 82 1.67 -13.03 6.22
N TYR A 83 2.09 -13.09 7.48
CA TYR A 83 1.52 -14.00 8.47
C TYR A 83 1.16 -13.26 9.76
N THR A 84 0.04 -13.66 10.36
CA THR A 84 -0.37 -13.15 11.67
C THR A 84 0.35 -13.91 12.78
N SER A 85 0.39 -13.33 13.98
CA SER A 85 0.80 -14.03 15.20
C SER A 85 -0.03 -15.30 15.48
N SER A 86 -1.28 -15.32 15.02
CA SER A 86 -2.22 -16.44 15.10
C SER A 86 -2.03 -17.51 14.01
N GLY A 87 -1.07 -17.34 13.10
CA GLY A 87 -0.77 -18.30 12.02
C GLY A 87 -1.67 -18.19 10.79
N ARG A 88 -2.48 -17.13 10.66
CA ARG A 88 -3.21 -16.84 9.41
C ARG A 88 -2.26 -16.26 8.39
N ILE A 89 -2.42 -16.65 7.13
CA ILE A 89 -1.54 -16.25 6.05
C ILE A 89 -2.32 -15.45 5.02
N TRP A 90 -1.79 -14.30 4.65
CA TRP A 90 -2.17 -13.60 3.44
C TRP A 90 -1.13 -13.85 2.35
N SER A 91 -1.61 -14.17 1.16
CA SER A 91 -0.74 -14.42 0.00
C SER A 91 -1.09 -13.51 -1.17
N LYS A 92 -0.04 -13.04 -1.84
CA LYS A 92 -0.10 -12.29 -3.08
C LYS A 92 -0.61 -13.18 -4.22
N ARG A 93 -1.59 -12.71 -4.98
CA ARG A 93 -2.03 -13.40 -6.21
C ARG A 93 -1.26 -12.81 -7.39
N ARG A 94 -0.84 -13.66 -8.33
CA ARG A 94 -0.09 -13.23 -9.52
C ARG A 94 -0.91 -12.38 -10.49
N GLN A 95 -2.23 -12.50 -10.44
CA GLN A 95 -3.17 -11.79 -11.30
C GLN A 95 -3.54 -10.41 -10.73
N ASP A 96 -3.28 -10.17 -9.44
CA ASP A 96 -3.61 -8.90 -8.80
C ASP A 96 -2.50 -7.87 -9.06
N TYR A 97 -2.90 -6.62 -9.22
CA TYR A 97 -1.99 -5.49 -9.40
C TYR A 97 -1.81 -4.73 -8.09
N TYR A 98 -0.57 -4.43 -7.71
CA TYR A 98 -0.25 -3.80 -6.42
C TYR A 98 0.32 -2.42 -6.66
N ILE A 99 -0.36 -1.40 -6.16
CA ILE A 99 0.06 0.00 -6.25
C ILE A 99 0.41 0.47 -4.85
N VAL A 100 1.65 0.91 -4.67
CA VAL A 100 2.08 1.53 -3.42
C VAL A 100 2.24 3.01 -3.64
N GLU A 101 1.49 3.80 -2.88
CA GLU A 101 1.59 5.24 -2.87
C GLU A 101 2.35 5.68 -1.62
N CYS A 102 3.56 6.23 -1.82
CA CYS A 102 4.35 6.82 -0.76
C CYS A 102 4.27 8.34 -0.83
N LEU A 103 3.79 9.00 0.22
CA LEU A 103 4.03 10.42 0.39
C LEU A 103 5.51 10.61 0.76
N SER A 104 6.29 11.15 -0.17
CA SER A 104 7.67 11.56 0.09
C SER A 104 7.70 12.46 1.32
N LEU A 105 8.47 12.06 2.34
CA LEU A 105 8.84 12.93 3.44
C LEU A 105 9.38 14.21 2.80
N GLN A 106 8.68 15.34 2.95
CA GLN A 106 9.37 16.61 2.77
C GLN A 106 10.50 16.58 3.78
N GLU A 107 11.75 16.62 3.28
CA GLU A 107 12.88 16.96 4.11
C GLU A 107 12.48 18.22 4.87
N GLN A 108 12.32 18.10 6.19
CA GLN A 108 12.30 19.29 7.00
C GLN A 108 13.67 19.92 6.80
N GLY A 109 13.71 21.00 6.00
CA GLY A 109 14.91 21.77 5.82
C GLY A 109 15.40 22.20 7.20
N ASN A 110 16.48 21.59 7.66
CA ASN A 110 17.26 22.12 8.76
C ASN A 110 17.99 23.35 8.20
N PRO A 111 17.71 24.58 8.67
CA PRO A 111 18.54 25.73 8.35
C PRO A 111 19.75 25.68 9.27
N SER A 112 20.65 24.72 9.05
CA SER A 112 21.93 24.63 9.75
C SER A 112 23.02 24.27 8.75
N ASP A 113 23.11 25.03 7.66
CA ASP A 113 24.31 25.12 6.82
C ASP A 113 24.32 26.46 6.08
N SER A 114 24.70 27.51 6.80
CA SER A 114 25.39 28.66 6.20
C SER A 114 26.27 29.30 7.28
N CYS A 115 27.22 28.51 7.77
CA CYS A 115 28.49 29.07 8.21
C CYS A 115 29.32 29.30 6.93
N TYR A 116 30.02 30.43 6.88
CA TYR A 116 30.92 30.91 5.81
C TYR A 116 30.27 31.52 4.56
N LYS A 117 30.08 32.84 4.60
CA LYS A 117 30.74 33.73 3.63
C LYS A 117 31.25 34.99 4.33
N GLN A 118 32.51 35.31 4.01
CA GLN A 118 33.29 36.47 4.42
C GLN A 118 32.67 37.78 3.94
#